data_AF-A0A3M1DR18-F1
#
_entry.id   AF-A0A3M1DR18-F1
#
_cell.length_a   1.000
_cell.length_b   1.000
_cell.length_c   1.000
_cell.angle_alpha   90.00
_cell.angle_beta   90.00
_cell.angle_gamma   90.00
#
_symmetry.space_group_name_H-M   'P 1'
#
loop_
_entity.id
_entity.type
_entity.pdbx_description
1 polymer ?
#
loop_
_entity_poly.entity_id
_entity_poly.type
_entity_poly.pdbx_seq_one_letter_code
_entity_poly.pdbx_strand_id
1 'polypeptide(L)'
;MDNLSDQQARFLKSSLHGMRRDEDPFIYECVVVPSVEDALIGVLFNHDIQAVVVRPGLTFHSRNEVEILRHFLSQSAMEDLQELAPSEYGPETCRLIGRVRPELDAYLITDRSAEDIAGLDLGLCRRVFYNQEDFLELHLNILRGVNRRYRTPFFSALKEYSKQPTGVFHALPISRGKSITRSHWIQDMGAFYGPNIFMAETSATSGGLDSLLEPRGPIKQA
;
A
#
# COMPACT_ATOMS: atom_id res chain seq x y z
N MET A 1 33.25 2.66 5.56
CA MET A 1 32.35 2.57 4.40
C MET A 1 30.87 2.81 4.77
N ASP A 2 30.49 2.90 6.05
CA ASP A 2 29.09 3.09 6.47
C ASP A 2 28.47 4.45 6.13
N ASN A 3 29.26 5.53 6.17
CA ASN A 3 28.75 6.88 5.90
C ASN A 3 28.12 7.04 4.51
N LEU A 4 28.58 6.29 3.50
CA LEU A 4 28.07 6.37 2.12
C LEU A 4 26.68 5.74 2.00
N SER A 5 26.44 4.60 2.66
CA SER A 5 25.13 3.93 2.64
C SER A 5 24.08 4.74 3.41
N ASP A 6 24.46 5.31 4.55
CA ASP A 6 23.57 6.17 5.34
C ASP A 6 23.25 7.49 4.64
N GLN A 7 24.24 8.11 3.98
CA GLN A 7 24.03 9.32 3.18
C GLN A 7 23.10 9.04 2.00
N GLN A 8 23.31 7.93 1.29
CA GLN A 8 22.43 7.51 0.20
C GLN A 8 21.00 7.25 0.70
N ALA A 9 20.85 6.54 1.82
CA ALA A 9 19.53 6.29 2.42
C ALA A 9 18.82 7.59 2.81
N ARG A 10 19.55 8.55 3.41
CA ARG A 10 19.00 9.87 3.75
C ARG A 10 18.59 10.65 2.50
N PHE A 11 19.42 10.65 1.47
CA PHE A 11 19.11 11.28 0.19
C PHE A 11 17.84 10.70 -0.43
N LEU A 12 17.73 9.37 -0.51
CA LEU A 12 16.53 8.70 -1.04
C LEU A 12 15.28 9.07 -0.28
N LYS A 13 15.36 9.09 1.06
CA LYS A 13 14.26 9.52 1.92
C LYS A 13 13.90 10.98 1.64
N SER A 14 14.86 11.90 1.66
CA SER A 14 14.58 13.33 1.41
C SER A 14 14.01 13.59 0.03
N SER A 15 14.49 12.88 -0.99
CA SER A 15 14.02 13.05 -2.37
C SER A 15 12.57 12.59 -2.53
N LEU A 16 12.20 11.42 -1.98
CA LEU A 16 10.81 10.95 -2.00
C LEU A 16 9.88 11.78 -1.12
N HIS A 17 10.38 12.26 0.03
CA HIS A 17 9.65 13.21 0.88
C HIS A 17 9.36 14.52 0.15
N GLY A 18 10.33 15.04 -0.61
CA GLY A 18 10.17 16.25 -1.40
C GLY A 18 9.16 16.15 -2.54
N MET A 19 8.72 14.93 -2.92
CA MET A 19 7.71 14.74 -3.96
C MET A 19 6.26 14.85 -3.44
N ARG A 20 6.08 14.89 -2.12
CA ARG A 20 4.76 14.94 -1.48
C ARG A 20 4.03 16.23 -1.80
N ARG A 21 2.71 16.12 -1.92
CA ARG A 21 1.79 17.23 -2.19
C ARG A 21 0.61 17.19 -1.23
N ASP A 22 -0.04 18.33 -1.05
CA ASP A 22 -1.19 18.46 -0.15
C ASP A 22 -2.40 17.65 -0.65
N GLU A 23 -2.50 17.44 -1.97
CA GLU A 23 -3.55 16.64 -2.59
C GLU A 23 -3.32 15.12 -2.57
N ASP A 24 -2.18 14.65 -2.06
CA ASP A 24 -1.87 13.22 -2.06
C ASP A 24 -2.83 12.45 -1.14
N PRO A 25 -3.42 11.32 -1.60
CA PRO A 25 -4.39 10.56 -0.81
C PRO A 25 -3.76 9.79 0.36
N PHE A 26 -2.44 9.59 0.35
CA PHE A 26 -1.71 8.83 1.37
C PHE A 26 -0.36 9.48 1.66
N ILE A 27 0.09 9.36 2.90
CA ILE A 27 1.43 9.71 3.34
C ILE A 27 2.17 8.42 3.68
N TYR A 28 3.43 8.28 3.26
CA TYR A 28 4.23 7.09 3.49
C TYR A 28 5.65 7.43 3.91
N GLU A 29 6.24 6.62 4.79
CA GLU A 29 7.66 6.70 5.16
C GLU A 29 8.46 5.60 4.48
N CYS A 30 9.73 5.88 4.16
CA CYS A 30 10.62 4.90 3.54
C CYS A 30 11.49 4.21 4.60
N VAL A 31 11.46 2.88 4.59
CA VAL A 31 12.46 2.03 5.24
C VAL A 31 13.45 1.57 4.18
N VAL A 32 14.74 1.79 4.42
CA VAL A 32 15.81 1.45 3.47
C VAL A 32 16.66 0.36 4.10
N VAL A 33 16.92 -0.70 3.35
CA VAL A 33 17.72 -1.86 3.76
C VAL A 33 18.73 -2.20 2.67
N PRO A 34 19.92 -2.71 3.03
CA PRO A 34 21.01 -2.92 2.06
C PRO A 34 20.95 -4.30 1.37
N SER A 35 20.19 -5.26 1.91
CA SER A 35 20.27 -6.65 1.48
C SER A 35 18.92 -7.28 1.14
N VAL A 36 18.97 -8.36 0.36
CA VAL A 36 17.81 -9.20 0.03
C VAL A 36 17.23 -9.81 1.31
N GLU A 37 18.08 -10.36 2.18
CA GLU A 37 17.66 -10.93 3.46
C GLU A 37 16.93 -9.89 4.33
N ASP A 38 17.49 -8.69 4.49
CA ASP A 38 16.86 -7.61 5.26
C ASP A 38 15.51 -7.17 4.67
N ALA A 39 15.39 -7.14 3.34
CA ALA A 39 14.15 -6.81 2.66
C ALA A 39 13.06 -7.85 2.93
N LEU A 40 13.41 -9.14 2.89
CA LEU A 40 12.47 -10.23 3.17
C LEU A 40 12.01 -10.22 4.63
N ILE A 41 12.93 -10.00 5.58
CA ILE A 41 12.58 -9.86 7.00
C ILE A 41 11.66 -8.66 7.19
N GLY A 42 12.00 -7.51 6.61
CA GLY A 42 11.18 -6.31 6.69
C GLY A 42 9.76 -6.58 6.21
N VAL A 43 9.61 -7.22 5.05
CA VAL A 43 8.31 -7.58 4.46
C VAL A 43 7.55 -8.63 5.27
N LEU A 44 8.23 -9.61 5.88
CA LEU A 44 7.62 -10.65 6.70
C LEU A 44 7.05 -10.11 8.01
N PHE A 45 7.80 -9.24 8.70
CA PHE A 45 7.46 -8.82 10.07
C PHE A 45 6.79 -7.44 10.15
N ASN A 46 6.87 -6.62 9.10
CA ASN A 46 6.22 -5.32 9.05
C ASN A 46 5.00 -5.36 8.10
N HIS A 47 3.81 -5.55 8.67
CA HIS A 47 2.55 -5.56 7.92
C HIS A 47 2.14 -4.18 7.40
N ASP A 48 2.71 -3.09 7.93
CA ASP A 48 2.41 -1.72 7.47
C ASP A 48 3.08 -1.39 6.14
N ILE A 49 4.11 -2.14 5.72
CA ILE A 49 4.71 -1.99 4.38
C ILE A 49 3.62 -2.13 3.32
N GLN A 50 3.52 -1.15 2.41
CA GLN A 50 2.52 -1.11 1.34
C GLN A 50 3.11 -1.26 -0.06
N ALA A 51 4.41 -1.07 -0.22
CA ALA A 51 5.11 -1.18 -1.49
C ALA A 51 6.59 -1.46 -1.24
N VAL A 52 7.25 -2.10 -2.20
CA VAL A 52 8.70 -2.32 -2.17
C VAL A 52 9.33 -1.77 -3.44
N VAL A 53 10.42 -1.03 -3.27
CA VAL A 53 11.24 -0.51 -4.37
C VAL A 53 12.60 -1.17 -4.30
N VAL A 54 12.90 -1.99 -5.29
CA VAL A 54 14.16 -2.70 -5.43
C VAL A 54 15.09 -1.87 -6.31
N ARG A 55 16.27 -1.51 -5.79
CA ARG A 55 17.27 -0.71 -6.52
C ARG A 55 18.54 -1.54 -6.77
N PRO A 56 19.39 -1.15 -7.74
CA PRO A 56 20.66 -1.82 -7.96
C PRO A 56 21.59 -1.69 -6.75
N GLY A 57 22.53 -2.62 -6.61
CA GLY A 57 23.53 -2.60 -5.53
C GLY A 57 23.12 -3.33 -4.25
N LEU A 58 22.09 -4.18 -4.31
CA LEU A 58 21.74 -5.08 -3.21
C LEU A 58 22.85 -6.09 -2.94
N THR A 59 23.11 -6.38 -1.67
CA THR A 59 23.84 -7.58 -1.26
C THR A 59 22.84 -8.70 -0.98
N PHE A 60 23.27 -9.96 -1.10
CA PHE A 60 22.42 -11.07 -0.69
C PHE A 60 22.25 -11.11 0.83
N HIS A 61 23.38 -11.21 1.55
CA HIS A 61 23.40 -11.38 3.00
C HIS A 61 23.12 -10.09 3.78
N SER A 62 22.39 -10.25 4.87
CA SER A 62 22.30 -9.27 5.95
C SER A 62 23.64 -9.16 6.67
N ARG A 63 23.87 -8.00 7.29
CA ARG A 63 24.99 -7.82 8.22
C ARG A 63 24.77 -8.50 9.56
N ASN A 64 23.52 -8.81 9.89
CA ASN A 64 23.14 -9.51 11.11
C ASN A 64 22.95 -10.99 10.78
N GLU A 65 23.28 -11.89 11.71
CA GLU A 65 22.93 -13.30 11.53
C GLU A 65 21.42 -13.47 11.67
N VAL A 66 20.76 -13.94 10.60
CA VAL A 66 19.31 -14.11 10.56
C VAL A 66 18.94 -15.58 10.34
N GLU A 67 18.85 -16.33 11.43
CA GLU A 67 18.40 -17.74 11.37
C GLU A 67 16.93 -17.87 10.96
N ILE A 68 16.12 -16.83 11.18
CA ILE A 68 14.67 -16.90 10.98
C ILE A 68 14.30 -17.08 9.50
N LEU A 69 15.09 -16.57 8.57
CA LEU A 69 14.84 -16.72 7.13
C LEU A 69 14.94 -18.17 6.66
N ARG A 70 15.75 -19.00 7.33
CA ARG A 70 15.87 -20.44 7.06
C ARG A 70 14.57 -21.21 7.30
N HIS A 71 13.63 -20.63 8.05
CA HIS A 71 12.32 -21.23 8.31
C HIS A 71 11.29 -20.84 7.24
N PHE A 72 11.51 -19.74 6.52
CA PHE A 72 10.59 -19.21 5.50
C PHE A 72 11.01 -19.55 4.07
N LEU A 73 12.31 -19.71 3.83
CA LEU A 73 12.87 -20.17 2.56
C LEU A 73 13.38 -21.61 2.74
N SER A 74 13.14 -22.47 1.74
CA SER A 74 13.77 -23.79 1.74
C SER A 74 15.29 -23.65 1.64
N GLN A 75 16.04 -24.62 2.20
CA GLN A 75 17.51 -24.64 2.07
C GLN A 75 17.95 -24.54 0.61
N SER A 76 17.26 -25.27 -0.29
CA SER A 76 17.51 -25.20 -1.74
C SER A 76 17.31 -23.79 -2.31
N ALA A 77 16.26 -23.08 -1.90
CA ALA A 77 16.02 -21.72 -2.39
C ALA A 77 17.09 -20.74 -1.89
N MET A 78 17.61 -20.93 -0.68
CA MET A 78 18.73 -20.13 -0.18
C MET A 78 20.03 -20.41 -0.90
N GLU A 79 20.30 -21.67 -1.26
CA GLU A 79 21.47 -22.07 -2.05
C GLU A 79 21.40 -21.49 -3.47
N ASP A 80 20.25 -21.65 -4.15
CA ASP A 80 20.01 -21.07 -5.48
C ASP A 80 20.25 -19.55 -5.49
N LEU A 81 19.83 -18.85 -4.42
CA LEU A 81 20.02 -17.41 -4.28
C LEU A 81 21.47 -16.98 -4.09
N GLN A 82 22.29 -17.81 -3.42
CA GLN A 82 23.71 -17.53 -3.23
C GLN A 82 24.52 -17.66 -4.52
N GLU A 83 24.07 -18.51 -5.44
CA GLU A 83 24.72 -18.73 -6.73
C GLU A 83 24.40 -17.63 -7.77
N LEU A 84 23.37 -16.82 -7.52
CA LEU A 84 22.98 -15.74 -8.43
C LEU A 84 24.04 -14.64 -8.52
N ALA A 85 24.18 -14.08 -9.72
CA ALA A 85 25.01 -12.90 -9.92
C ALA A 85 24.36 -11.68 -9.23
N PRO A 86 25.15 -10.70 -8.75
CA PRO A 86 24.61 -9.50 -8.10
C PRO A 86 23.61 -8.69 -8.96
N SER A 87 23.72 -8.79 -10.28
CA SER A 87 22.78 -8.18 -11.23
C SER A 87 21.40 -8.84 -11.27
N GLU A 88 21.27 -10.06 -10.73
CA GLU A 88 20.04 -10.85 -10.73
C GLU A 88 19.26 -10.73 -9.41
N TYR A 89 19.89 -10.22 -8.35
CA TYR A 89 19.23 -10.02 -7.06
C TYR A 89 18.01 -9.11 -7.15
N GLY A 90 18.00 -8.11 -8.02
CA GLY A 90 16.86 -7.20 -8.17
C GLY A 90 15.57 -7.92 -8.61
N PRO A 91 15.55 -8.52 -9.81
CA PRO A 91 14.46 -9.36 -10.28
C PRO A 91 14.05 -10.47 -9.30
N GLU A 92 15.03 -11.17 -8.72
CA GLU A 92 14.74 -12.27 -7.79
C GLU A 92 14.09 -11.78 -6.50
N THR A 93 14.55 -10.65 -5.94
CA THR A 93 13.92 -10.03 -4.77
C THR A 93 12.45 -9.72 -5.03
N CYS A 94 12.11 -9.18 -6.21
CA CYS A 94 10.71 -8.95 -6.60
C CYS A 94 9.91 -10.25 -6.63
N ARG A 95 10.47 -11.35 -7.17
CA ARG A 95 9.82 -12.67 -7.20
C ARG A 95 9.58 -13.21 -5.79
N LEU A 96 10.58 -13.18 -4.91
CA LEU A 96 10.46 -13.66 -3.54
C LEU A 96 9.43 -12.88 -2.74
N ILE A 97 9.43 -11.55 -2.83
CA ILE A 97 8.42 -10.70 -2.18
C ILE A 97 7.02 -11.05 -2.70
N GLY A 98 6.86 -11.25 -4.01
CA GLY A 98 5.59 -11.66 -4.60
C GLY A 98 5.10 -13.03 -4.12
N ARG A 99 6.01 -13.96 -3.77
CA ARG A 99 5.64 -15.25 -3.18
C ARG A 99 5.19 -15.13 -1.73
N VAL A 100 5.85 -14.27 -0.96
CA VAL A 100 5.60 -14.12 0.50
C VAL A 100 4.39 -13.22 0.77
N ARG A 101 4.32 -12.08 0.08
CA ARG A 101 3.27 -11.04 0.23
C ARG A 101 2.78 -10.59 -1.16
N PRO A 102 1.96 -11.42 -1.85
CA PRO A 102 1.50 -11.15 -3.22
C PRO A 102 0.64 -9.89 -3.35
N GLU A 103 0.13 -9.36 -2.25
CA GLU A 103 -0.64 -8.12 -2.22
C GLU A 103 0.23 -6.85 -2.27
N LEU A 104 1.55 -6.95 -2.11
CA LEU A 104 2.45 -5.81 -2.20
C LEU A 104 2.74 -5.43 -3.65
N ASP A 105 2.69 -4.12 -3.93
CA ASP A 105 3.19 -3.61 -5.20
C ASP A 105 4.74 -3.55 -5.13
N ALA A 106 5.42 -4.31 -5.99
CA ALA A 106 6.88 -4.27 -6.15
C ALA A 106 7.28 -3.45 -7.38
N TYR A 107 8.33 -2.63 -7.24
CA TYR A 107 8.87 -1.78 -8.27
C TYR A 107 10.37 -2.04 -8.41
N LEU A 108 10.85 -2.23 -9.64
CA LEU A 108 12.28 -2.45 -9.90
C LEU A 108 12.89 -1.21 -10.54
N ILE A 109 13.97 -0.71 -9.97
CA ILE A 109 14.83 0.30 -10.60
C ILE A 109 16.05 -0.42 -11.12
N THR A 110 16.40 -0.17 -12.38
CA THR A 110 17.51 -0.83 -13.06
C THR A 110 18.17 0.11 -14.06
N ASP A 111 19.47 -0.05 -14.26
CA ASP A 111 20.25 0.60 -15.32
C ASP A 111 20.41 -0.29 -16.56
N ARG A 112 19.88 -1.51 -16.52
CA ARG A 112 19.87 -2.46 -17.65
C ARG A 112 18.96 -1.98 -18.78
N SER A 113 19.24 -2.43 -19.99
CA SER A 113 18.41 -2.15 -21.17
C SER A 113 16.99 -2.73 -21.00
N ALA A 114 16.03 -2.18 -21.74
CA ALA A 114 14.67 -2.70 -21.70
C ALA A 114 14.59 -4.13 -22.27
N GLU A 115 15.42 -4.44 -23.26
CA GLU A 115 15.53 -5.75 -23.87
C GLU A 115 16.02 -6.81 -22.87
N ASP A 116 17.01 -6.46 -22.06
CA ASP A 116 17.57 -7.33 -21.03
C ASP A 116 16.55 -7.70 -19.95
N ILE A 117 15.66 -6.77 -19.60
CA ILE A 117 14.65 -6.94 -18.57
C ILE A 117 13.41 -7.66 -19.12
N ALA A 118 13.03 -7.40 -20.38
CA ALA A 118 11.86 -8.01 -21.00
C ALA A 118 11.92 -9.54 -21.08
N GLY A 119 13.13 -10.12 -21.12
CA GLY A 119 13.35 -11.56 -21.10
C GLY A 119 13.30 -12.22 -19.72
N LEU A 120 13.19 -11.43 -18.63
CA LEU A 120 13.22 -11.95 -17.26
C LEU A 120 11.81 -12.10 -16.69
N ASP A 121 11.61 -13.18 -15.92
CA ASP A 121 10.43 -13.28 -15.07
C ASP A 121 10.61 -12.37 -13.84
N LEU A 122 9.87 -11.27 -13.78
CA LEU A 122 9.89 -10.35 -12.64
C LEU A 122 8.82 -10.67 -11.59
N GLY A 123 8.08 -11.77 -11.75
CA GLY A 123 6.97 -12.15 -10.88
C GLY A 123 5.90 -11.06 -10.82
N LEU A 124 5.55 -10.63 -9.60
CA LEU A 124 4.55 -9.59 -9.36
C LEU A 124 5.11 -8.15 -9.42
N CYS A 125 6.32 -7.97 -9.99
CA CYS A 125 6.86 -6.64 -10.24
C CYS A 125 5.93 -5.86 -11.16
N ARG A 126 5.43 -4.74 -10.65
CA ARG A 126 4.39 -3.97 -11.29
C ARG A 126 4.90 -3.03 -12.35
N ARG A 127 6.12 -2.52 -12.15
CA ARG A 127 6.77 -1.58 -13.07
C ARG A 127 8.27 -1.57 -12.88
N VAL A 128 8.97 -1.42 -14.01
CA VAL A 128 10.41 -1.22 -14.09
C VAL A 128 10.70 0.25 -14.42
N PHE A 129 11.64 0.85 -13.70
CA PHE A 129 12.14 2.20 -13.92
C PHE A 129 13.60 2.12 -14.38
N TYR A 130 13.89 2.79 -15.49
CA TYR A 130 15.24 2.84 -16.08
C TYR A 130 16.03 4.07 -15.63
N ASN A 131 15.35 5.08 -15.09
CA ASN A 131 15.96 6.27 -14.53
C ASN A 131 15.92 6.21 -13.01
N GLN A 132 17.10 6.20 -12.38
CA GLN A 132 17.25 6.14 -10.93
C GLN A 132 16.77 7.41 -10.19
N GLU A 133 16.67 8.53 -10.91
CA GLU A 133 16.38 9.84 -10.35
C GLU A 133 14.93 10.30 -10.57
N ASP A 134 14.09 9.48 -11.22
CA ASP A 134 12.68 9.81 -11.43
C ASP A 134 11.83 9.55 -10.19
N PHE A 135 12.10 10.32 -9.13
CA PHE A 135 11.41 10.21 -7.85
C PHE A 135 9.93 10.59 -7.95
N LEU A 136 9.57 11.52 -8.84
CA LEU A 136 8.20 11.97 -9.03
C LEU A 136 7.35 10.85 -9.63
N GLU A 137 7.84 10.22 -10.70
CA GLU A 137 7.12 9.13 -11.33
C GLU A 137 7.00 7.93 -10.37
N LEU A 138 8.08 7.61 -9.65
CA LEU A 138 8.06 6.55 -8.63
C LEU A 138 7.01 6.83 -7.54
N HIS A 139 7.03 8.03 -6.95
CA HIS A 139 6.09 8.48 -5.93
C HIS A 139 4.63 8.34 -6.40
N LEU A 140 4.32 8.83 -7.60
CA LEU A 140 2.97 8.72 -8.17
C LEU A 140 2.54 7.26 -8.42
N ASN A 141 3.46 6.40 -8.85
CA ASN A 141 3.16 4.98 -9.04
C ASN A 141 2.91 4.26 -7.71
N ILE A 142 3.64 4.59 -6.64
CA ILE A 142 3.42 4.07 -5.29
C ILE A 142 2.01 4.46 -4.82
N LEU A 143 1.69 5.76 -4.84
CA LEU A 143 0.38 6.24 -4.39
C LEU A 143 -0.77 5.62 -5.20
N ARG A 144 -0.63 5.52 -6.53
CA ARG A 144 -1.61 4.83 -7.39
C ARG A 144 -1.75 3.36 -7.01
N GLY A 145 -0.65 2.69 -6.68
CA GLY A 145 -0.66 1.28 -6.30
C GLY A 145 -1.42 1.02 -5.02
N VAL A 146 -1.06 1.76 -3.98
CA VAL A 146 -1.74 1.74 -2.68
C VAL A 146 -3.22 2.11 -2.84
N ASN A 147 -3.53 3.20 -3.55
CA ASN A 147 -4.90 3.64 -3.76
C ASN A 147 -5.78 2.57 -4.40
N ARG A 148 -5.24 1.81 -5.36
CA ARG A 148 -5.98 0.70 -5.99
C ARG A 148 -6.38 -0.36 -4.97
N ARG A 149 -5.50 -0.71 -4.03
CA ARG A 149 -5.76 -1.72 -2.99
C ARG A 149 -6.68 -1.20 -1.90
N TYR A 150 -6.61 0.10 -1.59
CA TYR A 150 -7.50 0.76 -0.64
C TYR A 150 -8.90 1.07 -1.20
N ARG A 151 -9.08 0.95 -2.53
CA ARG A 151 -10.36 1.22 -3.17
C ARG A 151 -11.40 0.20 -2.73
N THR A 152 -12.38 0.68 -1.97
CA THR A 152 -13.53 -0.10 -1.49
C THR A 152 -14.79 0.50 -2.11
N PRO A 153 -15.29 -0.01 -3.25
CA PRO A 153 -16.32 0.67 -4.04
C PRO A 153 -17.54 1.10 -3.22
N PHE A 154 -18.11 0.18 -2.44
CA PHE A 154 -19.26 0.48 -1.58
C PHE A 154 -18.91 1.39 -0.39
N PHE A 155 -17.89 1.04 0.40
CA PHE A 155 -17.52 1.82 1.59
C PHE A 155 -17.06 3.24 1.24
N SER A 156 -16.31 3.41 0.14
CA SER A 156 -15.90 4.73 -0.36
C SER A 156 -17.11 5.56 -0.77
N ALA A 157 -18.07 4.96 -1.47
CA ALA A 157 -19.32 5.63 -1.81
C ALA A 157 -20.13 6.00 -0.56
N LEU A 158 -20.20 5.12 0.44
CA LEU A 158 -20.87 5.37 1.71
C LEU A 158 -20.22 6.53 2.48
N LYS A 159 -18.89 6.58 2.52
CA LYS A 159 -18.13 7.67 3.17
C LYS A 159 -18.34 9.01 2.48
N GLU A 160 -18.40 9.03 1.15
CA GLU A 160 -18.72 10.26 0.42
C GLU A 160 -20.18 10.68 0.62
N TYR A 161 -21.12 9.73 0.58
CA TYR A 161 -22.53 9.98 0.90
C TYR A 161 -22.69 10.57 2.31
N SER A 162 -21.97 10.04 3.30
CA SER A 162 -22.02 10.52 4.68
C SER A 162 -21.45 11.93 4.88
N LYS A 163 -20.82 12.54 3.87
CA LYS A 163 -20.38 13.94 3.92
C LYS A 163 -21.34 14.90 3.22
N GLN A 164 -22.18 14.40 2.30
CA GLN A 164 -23.08 15.24 1.53
C GLN A 164 -24.18 15.85 2.43
N PRO A 165 -24.56 17.12 2.22
CA PRO A 165 -25.71 17.69 2.91
C PRO A 165 -26.99 17.05 2.36
N THR A 166 -27.72 16.31 3.20
CA THR A 166 -29.01 15.69 2.81
C THR A 166 -30.18 16.40 3.49
N GLY A 167 -31.25 16.63 2.74
CA GLY A 167 -32.49 17.19 3.28
C GLY A 167 -33.15 16.24 4.27
N VAL A 168 -33.92 16.79 5.23
CA VAL A 168 -34.57 16.05 6.34
C VAL A 168 -35.82 15.27 5.89
N PHE A 169 -36.17 15.31 4.60
CA PHE A 169 -37.32 14.61 4.03
C PHE A 169 -37.00 13.14 3.70
N HIS A 170 -36.46 12.42 4.68
CA HIS A 170 -36.18 10.98 4.60
C HIS A 170 -36.81 10.27 5.79
N ALA A 171 -37.24 9.03 5.61
CA ALA A 171 -37.87 8.22 6.66
C ALA A 171 -36.86 7.55 7.61
N LEU A 172 -35.66 8.12 7.73
CA LEU A 172 -34.58 7.56 8.55
C LEU A 172 -34.73 8.01 10.01
N PRO A 173 -34.86 7.08 10.98
CA PRO A 173 -35.28 7.38 12.35
C PRO A 173 -34.25 8.18 13.16
N ILE A 174 -32.96 8.03 12.88
CA ILE A 174 -31.90 8.70 13.63
C ILE A 174 -31.59 10.08 13.01
N SER A 175 -32.05 10.33 11.78
CA SER A 175 -31.85 11.54 10.99
C SER A 175 -30.40 12.02 11.07
N ARG A 176 -29.47 11.09 10.80
CA ARG A 176 -28.02 11.34 10.82
C ARG A 176 -27.48 11.83 12.17
N GLY A 177 -28.01 11.28 13.25
CA GLY A 177 -27.57 11.55 14.62
C GLY A 177 -28.27 12.73 15.31
N LYS A 178 -29.18 13.43 14.63
CA LYS A 178 -29.92 14.56 15.23
C LYS A 178 -30.84 14.12 16.37
N SER A 179 -31.45 12.95 16.26
CA SER A 179 -32.31 12.38 17.32
C SER A 179 -31.50 12.02 18.57
N ILE A 180 -30.22 11.64 18.40
CA ILE A 180 -29.31 11.26 19.49
C ILE A 180 -28.78 12.50 20.20
N THR A 181 -28.25 13.47 19.43
CA THR A 181 -27.66 14.70 19.97
C THR A 181 -28.67 15.57 20.71
N ARG A 182 -29.96 15.51 20.35
CA ARG A 182 -31.04 16.24 21.02
C ARG A 182 -31.74 15.45 22.13
N SER A 183 -31.41 14.17 22.32
CA SER A 183 -31.99 13.36 23.39
C SER A 183 -31.33 13.67 24.73
N HIS A 184 -32.07 13.52 25.83
CA HIS A 184 -31.51 13.58 27.19
C HIS A 184 -31.07 12.20 27.72
N TRP A 185 -31.39 11.11 27.01
CA TRP A 185 -31.24 9.75 27.52
C TRP A 185 -30.15 8.93 26.85
N ILE A 186 -29.78 9.27 25.60
CA ILE A 186 -28.91 8.44 24.76
C ILE A 186 -27.71 9.20 24.18
N GLN A 187 -27.30 10.32 24.78
CA GLN A 187 -26.14 11.09 24.31
C GLN A 187 -24.83 10.30 24.48
N ASP A 188 -24.76 9.49 25.52
CA ASP A 188 -23.71 8.53 25.80
C ASP A 188 -23.52 7.52 24.65
N MET A 189 -24.60 7.08 24.01
CA MET A 189 -24.55 6.25 22.80
C MET A 189 -23.83 6.99 21.65
N GLY A 190 -24.09 8.29 21.50
CA GLY A 190 -23.40 9.14 20.53
C GLY A 190 -21.90 9.26 20.82
N ALA A 191 -21.54 9.44 22.09
CA ALA A 191 -20.14 9.51 22.53
C ALA A 191 -19.40 8.18 22.37
N PHE A 192 -20.07 7.06 22.65
CA PHE A 192 -19.48 5.73 22.59
C PHE A 192 -19.20 5.27 21.15
N TYR A 193 -20.18 5.38 20.25
CA TYR A 193 -20.02 4.92 18.86
C TYR A 193 -19.38 5.97 17.93
N GLY A 194 -19.40 7.24 18.33
CA GLY A 194 -18.95 8.36 17.52
C GLY A 194 -19.95 8.78 16.43
N PRO A 195 -19.79 9.98 15.86
CA PRO A 195 -20.78 10.56 14.94
C PRO A 195 -20.83 9.88 13.56
N ASN A 196 -19.73 9.27 13.12
CA ASN A 196 -19.60 8.73 11.76
C ASN A 196 -20.60 7.61 11.47
N ILE A 197 -20.91 6.75 12.46
CA ILE A 197 -21.86 5.64 12.27
C ILE A 197 -23.26 6.16 11.97
N PHE A 198 -23.67 7.26 12.62
CA PHE A 198 -24.99 7.84 12.43
C PHE A 198 -25.04 8.70 11.17
N MET A 199 -23.95 9.41 10.85
CA MET A 199 -23.85 10.19 9.61
C MET A 199 -23.92 9.33 8.34
N ALA A 200 -23.54 8.05 8.46
CA ALA A 200 -23.61 7.04 7.42
C ALA A 200 -24.98 6.29 7.37
N GLU A 201 -26.00 6.74 8.10
CA GLU A 201 -27.36 6.23 7.98
C GLU A 201 -27.91 6.49 6.57
N THR A 202 -28.31 5.43 5.85
CA THR A 202 -28.78 5.52 4.47
C THR A 202 -30.00 4.64 4.22
N SER A 203 -30.74 4.91 3.14
CA SER A 203 -31.81 4.04 2.65
C SER A 203 -31.85 4.06 1.13
N ALA A 204 -32.39 3.00 0.52
CA ALA A 204 -32.56 2.88 -0.93
C ALA A 204 -33.49 3.97 -1.53
N THR A 205 -34.32 4.61 -0.70
CA THR A 205 -35.26 5.66 -1.13
C THR A 205 -34.67 7.06 -1.11
N SER A 206 -33.58 7.29 -0.36
CA SER A 206 -32.99 8.62 -0.18
C SER A 206 -32.05 9.02 -1.34
N GLY A 207 -31.86 8.14 -2.33
CA GLY A 207 -30.94 8.34 -3.45
C GLY A 207 -29.47 8.39 -3.02
N GLY A 208 -28.55 8.40 -3.99
CA GLY A 208 -27.10 8.57 -3.75
C GLY A 208 -26.31 7.27 -3.49
N LEU A 209 -26.97 6.20 -3.04
CA LEU A 209 -26.42 4.84 -3.01
C LEU A 209 -27.36 3.87 -3.73
N ASP A 210 -26.78 2.78 -4.22
CA ASP A 210 -27.49 1.73 -4.96
C ASP A 210 -28.31 0.81 -4.03
N SER A 211 -29.14 -0.08 -4.59
CA SER A 211 -29.97 -1.00 -3.81
C SER A 211 -29.29 -2.35 -3.58
N LEU A 212 -29.33 -2.88 -2.35
CA LEU A 212 -28.90 -4.26 -2.08
C LEU A 212 -29.79 -5.31 -2.77
N LEU A 213 -31.07 -5.01 -2.98
CA LEU A 213 -32.02 -5.92 -3.65
C LEU A 213 -31.91 -5.88 -5.17
N GLU A 214 -31.42 -4.77 -5.74
CA GLU A 214 -31.25 -4.61 -7.18
C GLU A 214 -29.98 -3.78 -7.49
N PRO A 215 -28.79 -4.39 -7.39
CA PRO A 215 -27.54 -3.66 -7.48
C PRO A 215 -27.18 -3.28 -8.92
N ARG A 216 -26.96 -1.99 -9.17
CA ARG A 216 -26.57 -1.37 -10.44
C ARG A 216 -25.28 -0.54 -10.38
N GLY A 217 -24.72 -0.26 -9.19
CA GLY A 217 -23.69 0.75 -8.92
C GLY A 217 -22.58 0.26 -7.97
N PRO A 218 -22.14 1.07 -6.96
CA PRO A 218 -21.04 0.71 -6.06
C PRO A 218 -21.22 -0.60 -5.30
N ILE A 219 -22.47 -1.00 -5.03
CA ILE A 219 -22.80 -2.29 -4.42
C ILE A 219 -22.51 -3.44 -5.38
N LYS A 220 -22.80 -3.29 -6.68
CA LYS A 220 -22.49 -4.30 -7.71
C LYS A 220 -20.99 -4.49 -7.93
N GLN A 221 -20.19 -3.44 -7.69
CA GLN A 221 -18.74 -3.45 -7.86
C GLN A 221 -17.99 -4.02 -6.67
N ALA A 222 -18.64 -4.09 -5.51
CA ALA A 222 -18.09 -4.63 -4.26
C ALA A 222 -18.27 -6.16 -4.24
#